data_AF-A0A1W0XDI9-F1
#
_entry.id   AF-A0A1W0XDI9-F1
#
_cell.length_a   1.000
_cell.length_b   1.000
_cell.length_c   1.000
_cell.angle_alpha   90.00
_cell.angle_beta   90.00
_cell.angle_gamma   90.00
#
_symmetry.space_group_name_H-M   'P 1'
#
loop_
_entity.id
_entity.type
_entity.pdbx_description
1 polymer ?
#
loop_
_entity_poly.entity_id
_entity_poly.type
_entity_poly.pdbx_seq_one_letter_code
_entity_poly.pdbx_strand_id
1 'polypeptide(L)'
;MAASERQHRKVDPASGFTLIFLFLLCIPGIYGRSILNATQNFVPELPGTNVLHAEAAGSSRKPSPVVQFNSAISPAPIPLVNEIICESINVMNIVENFDQIGNCTVIEGHLKIILIDFPEKSYDTLSFPNLREVTDFVLIYRVSKLRTLKNIFPNLAIIRGRKLIRNNALVIFENNELEEIGLIGLTRIVRGSIYIWRNNLLCYVDTVNWKALTDPESEDSNSIRDNKPEDQCANECPVNQCSSFYKSRQRDSCWTDQDCQKICKGNVVIDSVAAAQTLTGCTIINGFLEIQIGKGEKMVRELDSALQNIEEIRDYLKVVRSHALLSLSFFKRLRLIRGENLPLGQYALNIIDNQNLQDLLEFTPERPSLQIGRSDAKIGFHFNPQLCRSKIDVFVRKINAAKGIDDYDEHDISKTSNGDRAACDMKALDLRINSFSSQLAQLTWESFNLPDPRSLLGYVVFYRESPAQNLSKFEGRDACGTVNVWTPIDVTPIEGPLQSQILYELRPATQYGVYVTTYTVLRRGRVHKK
;
A
#
# COMPACT_ATOMS: atom_id res chain seq x y z
N MET A 1 -1.10 26.43 -23.13
CA MET A 1 -1.98 25.25 -23.29
C MET A 1 -1.77 24.68 -24.68
N ALA A 2 -1.39 23.41 -24.76
CA ALA A 2 -1.61 22.57 -25.94
C ALA A 2 -1.84 21.16 -25.37
N ALA A 3 -3.09 20.72 -25.36
CA ALA A 3 -3.42 19.37 -24.90
C ALA A 3 -2.98 18.38 -25.99
N SER A 4 -2.27 17.32 -25.62
CA SER A 4 -2.08 16.19 -26.54
C SER A 4 -3.40 15.45 -26.66
N GLU A 5 -3.99 15.47 -27.85
CA GLU A 5 -5.22 14.74 -28.15
C GLU A 5 -5.00 13.23 -28.00
N ARG A 6 -5.93 12.55 -27.33
CA ARG A 6 -5.95 11.07 -27.31
C ARG A 6 -6.41 10.56 -28.67
N GLN A 7 -5.50 9.95 -29.44
CA GLN A 7 -5.91 9.09 -30.55
C GLN A 7 -6.47 7.76 -30.01
N HIS A 8 -7.78 7.70 -29.82
CA HIS A 8 -8.49 6.43 -29.75
C HIS A 8 -8.59 5.84 -31.17
N ARG A 9 -7.71 4.88 -31.52
CA ARG A 9 -8.00 3.96 -32.63
C ARG A 9 -9.10 2.99 -32.19
N LYS A 10 -10.08 2.74 -33.08
CA LYS A 10 -11.00 1.62 -32.92
C LYS A 10 -10.19 0.31 -32.90
N VAL A 11 -10.48 -0.52 -31.90
CA VAL A 11 -9.89 -1.85 -31.74
C VAL A 11 -10.72 -2.84 -32.56
N ASP A 12 -10.03 -3.68 -33.33
CA ASP A 12 -10.62 -4.87 -33.97
C ASP A 12 -10.69 -5.99 -32.90
N PRO A 13 -11.80 -6.72 -32.68
CA PRO A 13 -12.05 -7.44 -31.42
C PRO A 13 -11.17 -8.66 -31.10
N ALA A 14 -10.14 -8.96 -31.90
CA ALA A 14 -9.42 -10.24 -31.87
C ALA A 14 -8.05 -10.23 -31.14
N SER A 15 -7.56 -9.07 -30.69
CA SER A 15 -6.17 -8.91 -30.21
C SER A 15 -6.11 -8.17 -28.86
N GLY A 16 -6.71 -8.75 -27.83
CA GLY A 16 -6.95 -8.06 -26.56
C GLY A 16 -5.71 -7.85 -25.70
N PHE A 17 -5.28 -6.58 -25.57
CA PHE A 17 -4.45 -6.09 -24.45
C PHE A 17 -4.61 -4.60 -24.13
N THR A 18 -4.41 -4.29 -22.85
CA THR A 18 -4.17 -2.95 -22.31
C THR A 18 -2.84 -2.99 -21.55
N LEU A 19 -2.01 -1.96 -21.67
CA LEU A 19 -0.69 -1.83 -21.03
C LEU A 19 -0.59 -0.43 -20.43
N ILE A 20 0.01 -0.28 -19.25
CA ILE A 20 -0.02 0.99 -18.50
C ILE A 20 1.38 1.41 -18.09
N PHE A 21 1.65 2.69 -18.37
CA PHE A 21 2.97 3.29 -18.35
C PHE A 21 3.29 3.86 -16.97
N LEU A 22 4.46 3.52 -16.43
CA LEU A 22 5.12 4.35 -15.44
C LEU A 22 6.20 5.19 -16.11
N PHE A 23 6.00 6.51 -16.11
CA PHE A 23 7.01 7.48 -16.48
C PHE A 23 7.86 7.86 -15.26
N LEU A 24 9.19 7.76 -15.37
CA LEU A 24 10.20 8.60 -14.69
C LEU A 24 11.61 8.24 -15.22
N LEU A 25 12.47 9.24 -15.42
CA LEU A 25 13.82 9.15 -16.02
C LEU A 25 14.83 9.95 -15.16
N CYS A 26 16.13 9.97 -15.49
CA CYS A 26 17.25 10.39 -14.61
C CYS A 26 18.40 11.14 -15.34
N ILE A 27 18.62 12.46 -15.14
CA ILE A 27 19.84 13.23 -15.57
C ILE A 27 20.55 13.82 -14.33
N PRO A 28 21.87 13.62 -14.15
CA PRO A 28 22.47 13.68 -12.81
C PRO A 28 23.12 15.02 -12.40
N GLY A 29 23.31 15.17 -11.09
CA GLY A 29 24.19 16.17 -10.48
C GLY A 29 24.88 15.70 -9.18
N ILE A 30 26.15 15.26 -9.30
CA ILE A 30 27.27 15.23 -8.29
C ILE A 30 27.05 14.46 -6.94
N TYR A 31 27.96 13.62 -6.36
CA TYR A 31 29.45 13.69 -6.26
C TYR A 31 30.20 12.36 -5.83
N GLY A 32 30.98 11.68 -6.71
CA GLY A 32 32.26 10.94 -6.36
C GLY A 32 32.34 9.39 -6.28
N ARG A 33 33.53 8.74 -6.39
CA ARG A 33 34.94 9.20 -6.65
C ARG A 33 35.86 8.03 -7.15
N SER A 34 36.87 8.33 -7.99
CA SER A 34 38.09 7.51 -8.35
C SER A 34 37.89 6.42 -9.45
N ILE A 35 38.82 6.00 -10.34
CA ILE A 35 40.32 5.91 -10.41
C ILE A 35 40.83 5.98 -11.91
N LEU A 36 42.00 6.63 -12.20
CA LEU A 36 42.95 6.54 -13.38
C LEU A 36 42.41 6.55 -14.86
N ASN A 37 43.14 6.84 -15.96
CA ASN A 37 44.45 7.47 -16.30
C ASN A 37 44.44 8.00 -17.77
N ALA A 38 45.35 8.95 -18.15
CA ALA A 38 45.86 9.24 -19.52
C ALA A 38 44.87 9.60 -20.67
N THR A 39 45.18 10.35 -21.76
CA THR A 39 46.28 11.24 -22.21
C THR A 39 45.77 12.06 -23.42
N GLN A 40 46.23 13.31 -23.65
CA GLN A 40 46.39 14.06 -24.94
C GLN A 40 45.19 14.12 -25.94
N ASN A 41 44.97 15.13 -26.79
CA ASN A 41 45.37 16.54 -27.01
C ASN A 41 44.57 17.01 -28.26
N PHE A 42 44.43 18.33 -28.41
CA PHE A 42 44.11 19.13 -29.63
C PHE A 42 42.76 19.88 -29.70
N VAL A 43 42.93 21.11 -30.21
CA VAL A 43 42.11 22.33 -30.41
C VAL A 43 42.60 22.87 -31.80
N PRO A 44 41.91 23.69 -32.64
CA PRO A 44 40.80 24.64 -32.42
C PRO A 44 39.55 24.33 -33.33
N GLU A 45 38.58 25.21 -33.70
CA GLU A 45 38.36 26.68 -33.55
C GLU A 45 36.83 27.03 -33.53
N LEU A 46 36.48 28.26 -33.90
CA LEU A 46 35.17 28.91 -34.15
C LEU A 46 35.30 29.67 -35.52
N PRO A 47 34.45 30.65 -35.98
CA PRO A 47 33.18 31.20 -35.47
C PRO A 47 32.05 31.51 -36.53
N GLY A 48 30.89 32.01 -36.06
CA GLY A 48 29.96 32.90 -36.80
C GLY A 48 28.90 32.25 -37.71
N THR A 49 27.74 32.87 -38.02
CA THR A 49 27.11 34.14 -37.58
C THR A 49 25.58 34.12 -37.84
N ASN A 50 24.83 35.08 -37.26
CA ASN A 50 23.36 35.25 -37.34
C ASN A 50 22.80 35.53 -38.76
N VAL A 51 21.46 35.54 -38.95
CA VAL A 51 20.63 36.72 -39.37
C VAL A 51 19.17 36.40 -39.85
N LEU A 52 18.19 37.07 -39.22
CA LEU A 52 16.83 37.56 -39.63
C LEU A 52 15.60 36.68 -40.03
N HIS A 53 14.52 36.91 -39.25
CA HIS A 53 13.09 37.21 -39.56
C HIS A 53 12.45 37.00 -40.95
N ALA A 54 11.20 36.50 -40.93
CA ALA A 54 10.05 37.10 -41.63
C ALA A 54 8.68 36.74 -40.99
N GLU A 55 7.81 37.74 -40.83
CA GLU A 55 6.35 37.67 -40.61
C GLU A 55 5.62 37.61 -41.98
N ALA A 56 4.32 37.39 -42.18
CA ALA A 56 3.22 36.72 -41.47
C ALA A 56 2.02 36.60 -42.47
N ALA A 57 1.07 35.69 -42.26
CA ALA A 57 -0.27 35.74 -42.86
C ALA A 57 -1.25 34.80 -42.11
N GLY A 58 -2.46 35.27 -41.82
CA GLY A 58 -3.49 34.49 -41.09
C GLY A 58 -4.70 34.13 -41.94
N SER A 59 -5.52 33.19 -41.46
CA SER A 59 -6.91 33.01 -41.88
C SER A 59 -7.77 32.35 -40.79
N SER A 60 -9.06 32.64 -40.79
CA SER A 60 -10.00 32.41 -39.68
C SER A 60 -10.86 31.15 -39.87
N ARG A 61 -11.16 30.45 -38.77
CA ARG A 61 -12.33 29.55 -38.65
C ARG A 61 -13.02 29.70 -37.29
N LYS A 62 -14.35 29.60 -37.31
CA LYS A 62 -15.28 29.78 -36.19
C LYS A 62 -15.24 28.63 -35.17
N PRO A 63 -15.68 28.84 -33.91
CA PRO A 63 -15.70 27.82 -32.87
C PRO A 63 -16.83 26.79 -33.05
N SER A 64 -16.62 25.61 -32.46
CA SER A 64 -17.56 24.49 -32.35
C SER A 64 -17.68 24.06 -30.87
N PRO A 65 -18.68 23.25 -30.47
CA PRO A 65 -19.46 23.52 -29.27
C PRO A 65 -18.83 23.05 -27.95
N VAL A 66 -19.22 23.71 -26.86
CA VAL A 66 -18.90 23.31 -25.49
C VAL A 66 -19.68 22.04 -25.14
N VAL A 67 -18.97 20.93 -24.92
CA VAL A 67 -19.52 19.71 -24.32
C VAL A 67 -19.12 19.68 -22.85
N GLN A 68 -20.10 19.88 -21.95
CA GLN A 68 -19.89 19.66 -20.52
C GLN A 68 -19.80 18.16 -20.24
N PHE A 69 -18.74 17.73 -19.56
CA PHE A 69 -18.65 16.40 -18.96
C PHE A 69 -18.72 16.53 -17.44
N ASN A 70 -19.80 16.02 -16.86
CA ASN A 70 -19.89 15.80 -15.41
C ASN A 70 -18.91 14.70 -15.02
N SER A 71 -17.82 15.06 -14.33
CA SER A 71 -16.85 14.11 -13.77
C SER A 71 -17.20 13.80 -12.31
N ALA A 72 -18.09 12.84 -12.11
CA ALA A 72 -18.41 12.25 -10.81
C ALA A 72 -18.30 10.71 -10.88
N ILE A 73 -17.10 10.23 -11.20
CA ILE A 73 -16.72 8.82 -11.05
C ILE A 73 -15.42 8.83 -10.25
N SER A 74 -15.51 8.45 -8.97
CA SER A 74 -14.35 8.19 -8.13
C SER A 74 -13.58 7.01 -8.70
N PRO A 75 -12.23 6.98 -8.63
CA PRO A 75 -11.50 5.74 -8.78
C PRO A 75 -12.00 4.73 -7.73
N ALA A 76 -12.09 3.46 -8.13
CA ALA A 76 -12.25 2.36 -7.19
C ALA A 76 -10.93 2.16 -6.40
N PRO A 77 -10.98 1.70 -5.14
CA PRO A 77 -9.78 1.47 -4.35
C PRO A 77 -8.86 0.44 -5.02
N ILE A 78 -7.56 0.72 -4.95
CA ILE A 78 -6.48 -0.09 -5.55
C ILE A 78 -6.42 -1.45 -4.83
N PRO A 79 -6.64 -2.60 -5.51
CA PRO A 79 -6.38 -3.91 -4.93
C PRO A 79 -4.88 -4.13 -4.83
N LEU A 80 -4.39 -4.63 -3.68
CA LEU A 80 -3.04 -5.17 -3.61
C LEU A 80 -2.89 -6.39 -4.52
N VAL A 81 -1.67 -6.68 -4.93
CA VAL A 81 -1.37 -7.85 -5.75
C VAL A 81 -1.50 -9.11 -4.88
N ASN A 82 -2.64 -9.81 -5.06
CA ASN A 82 -3.21 -10.94 -4.30
C ASN A 82 -4.51 -10.61 -3.53
N GLU A 83 -5.01 -9.37 -3.57
CA GLU A 83 -6.28 -8.97 -2.97
C GLU A 83 -7.43 -9.20 -3.97
N ILE A 84 -8.10 -10.35 -3.86
CA ILE A 84 -9.28 -10.66 -4.68
C ILE A 84 -10.48 -9.95 -4.06
N ILE A 85 -10.96 -8.90 -4.74
CA ILE A 85 -12.17 -8.16 -4.35
C ILE A 85 -13.39 -8.84 -4.94
N CYS A 86 -14.39 -9.10 -4.09
CA CYS A 86 -15.66 -9.72 -4.45
C CYS A 86 -16.83 -8.79 -4.06
N GLU A 87 -17.96 -8.89 -4.76
CA GLU A 87 -19.17 -8.15 -4.40
C GLU A 87 -19.85 -8.73 -3.14
N SER A 88 -21.05 -8.22 -2.79
CA SER A 88 -21.82 -8.71 -1.63
C SER A 88 -22.19 -10.20 -1.78
N ILE A 89 -21.90 -10.99 -0.74
CA ILE A 89 -22.14 -12.44 -0.72
C ILE A 89 -23.35 -12.77 0.15
N ASN A 90 -24.25 -13.62 -0.36
CA ASN A 90 -25.42 -14.11 0.35
C ASN A 90 -25.45 -15.66 0.31
N VAL A 91 -24.86 -16.26 1.33
CA VAL A 91 -24.94 -17.70 1.59
C VAL A 91 -26.31 -17.99 2.21
N MET A 92 -27.14 -18.78 1.51
CA MET A 92 -28.51 -19.10 1.96
C MET A 92 -28.90 -20.54 1.65
N ASN A 93 -29.83 -21.11 2.43
CA ASN A 93 -30.48 -22.41 2.24
C ASN A 93 -29.59 -23.66 2.39
N ILE A 94 -28.41 -23.70 1.75
CA ILE A 94 -27.52 -24.86 1.67
C ILE A 94 -26.05 -24.48 1.93
N VAL A 95 -25.25 -25.46 2.35
CA VAL A 95 -23.85 -25.27 2.79
C VAL A 95 -22.91 -25.02 1.60
N GLU A 96 -23.22 -25.57 0.43
CA GLU A 96 -22.50 -25.37 -0.83
C GLU A 96 -22.43 -23.90 -1.24
N ASN A 97 -23.39 -23.07 -0.82
CA ASN A 97 -23.37 -21.65 -1.14
C ASN A 97 -22.22 -20.88 -0.48
N PHE A 98 -21.49 -21.47 0.47
CA PHE A 98 -20.20 -20.94 0.94
C PHE A 98 -19.15 -20.89 -0.18
N ASP A 99 -19.24 -21.73 -1.22
CA ASP A 99 -18.30 -21.74 -2.36
C ASP A 99 -18.26 -20.40 -3.11
N GLN A 100 -19.30 -19.55 -2.98
CA GLN A 100 -19.33 -18.17 -3.47
C GLN A 100 -18.19 -17.30 -2.90
N ILE A 101 -17.66 -17.65 -1.72
CA ILE A 101 -16.55 -16.93 -1.06
C ILE A 101 -15.21 -17.33 -1.69
N GLY A 102 -15.08 -18.53 -2.26
CA GLY A 102 -13.93 -18.99 -3.02
C GLY A 102 -12.57 -18.52 -2.49
N ASN A 103 -11.87 -17.71 -3.29
CA ASN A 103 -10.57 -17.11 -2.94
C ASN A 103 -10.66 -15.62 -2.55
N CYS A 104 -11.85 -15.09 -2.25
CA CYS A 104 -12.05 -13.68 -1.92
C CYS A 104 -11.17 -13.24 -0.74
N THR A 105 -10.44 -12.14 -0.92
CA THR A 105 -9.65 -11.47 0.12
C THR A 105 -10.45 -10.35 0.78
N VAL A 106 -11.24 -9.62 -0.01
CA VAL A 106 -12.10 -8.53 0.46
C VAL A 106 -13.50 -8.68 -0.13
N ILE A 107 -14.51 -8.56 0.71
CA ILE A 107 -15.91 -8.45 0.29
C ILE A 107 -16.28 -6.97 0.25
N GLU A 108 -16.35 -6.40 -0.95
CA GLU A 108 -16.87 -5.06 -1.20
C GLU A 108 -18.40 -5.04 -1.12
N GLY A 109 -18.91 -5.35 0.07
CA GLY A 109 -20.31 -5.27 0.41
C GLY A 109 -20.58 -5.95 1.74
N HIS A 110 -21.72 -6.63 1.84
CA HIS A 110 -22.09 -7.42 3.00
C HIS A 110 -21.77 -8.91 2.81
N LEU A 111 -21.56 -9.59 3.93
CA LEU A 111 -21.57 -11.06 4.01
C LEU A 111 -22.80 -11.49 4.82
N LYS A 112 -23.75 -12.17 4.18
CA LYS A 112 -24.88 -12.82 4.87
C LYS A 112 -24.73 -14.32 4.81
N ILE A 113 -24.94 -14.99 5.94
CA ILE A 113 -25.06 -16.44 6.07
C ILE A 113 -26.37 -16.69 6.81
N ILE A 114 -27.43 -16.99 6.06
CA ILE A 114 -28.79 -16.99 6.63
C ILE A 114 -29.65 -18.16 6.17
N LEU A 115 -30.56 -18.60 7.03
CA LEU A 115 -31.60 -19.59 6.70
C LEU A 115 -31.03 -20.92 6.17
N ILE A 116 -30.18 -21.59 6.95
CA ILE A 116 -29.72 -22.97 6.67
C ILE A 116 -30.28 -23.87 7.75
N ASP A 117 -31.55 -24.27 7.61
CA ASP A 117 -32.28 -25.04 8.65
C ASP A 117 -31.86 -26.52 8.71
N PHE A 118 -31.52 -27.13 7.56
CA PHE A 118 -31.24 -28.57 7.44
C PHE A 118 -29.97 -28.84 6.60
N PRO A 119 -28.77 -28.53 7.12
CA PRO A 119 -27.53 -28.78 6.38
C PRO A 119 -27.24 -30.28 6.20
N GLU A 120 -27.06 -30.70 4.95
CA GLU A 120 -26.66 -32.06 4.56
C GLU A 120 -25.14 -32.30 4.76
N LYS A 121 -24.31 -31.29 4.45
CA LYS A 121 -22.85 -31.31 4.69
C LYS A 121 -22.50 -30.70 6.04
N SER A 122 -21.34 -31.08 6.58
CA SER A 122 -20.77 -30.41 7.76
C SER A 122 -20.06 -29.11 7.36
N TYR A 123 -19.97 -28.18 8.32
CA TYR A 123 -19.18 -26.97 8.21
C TYR A 123 -17.68 -27.21 8.50
N ASP A 124 -17.31 -28.35 9.10
CA ASP A 124 -15.94 -28.62 9.57
C ASP A 124 -14.88 -28.62 8.44
N THR A 125 -15.31 -28.92 7.20
CA THR A 125 -14.45 -28.91 6.01
C THR A 125 -14.35 -27.55 5.33
N LEU A 126 -15.11 -26.55 5.77
CA LEU A 126 -15.08 -25.20 5.20
C LEU A 126 -13.97 -24.37 5.82
N SER A 127 -13.14 -23.78 4.96
CA SER A 127 -12.18 -22.77 5.38
C SER A 127 -11.94 -21.76 4.26
N PHE A 128 -12.08 -20.48 4.59
CA PHE A 128 -11.82 -19.35 3.70
C PHE A 128 -10.66 -18.51 4.27
N PRO A 129 -9.44 -19.09 4.35
CA PRO A 129 -8.29 -18.46 5.01
C PRO A 129 -7.75 -17.25 4.24
N ASN A 130 -8.29 -16.93 3.06
CA ASN A 130 -7.95 -15.76 2.25
C ASN A 130 -8.77 -14.52 2.64
N LEU A 131 -9.97 -14.67 3.21
CA LEU A 131 -10.80 -13.52 3.59
C LEU A 131 -10.12 -12.70 4.70
N ARG A 132 -10.02 -11.38 4.51
CA ARG A 132 -9.41 -10.41 5.45
C ARG A 132 -10.37 -9.30 5.86
N GLU A 133 -11.26 -8.88 4.98
CA GLU A 133 -12.07 -7.67 5.19
C GLU A 133 -13.50 -7.82 4.61
N VAL A 134 -14.48 -7.30 5.35
CA VAL A 134 -15.86 -7.06 4.86
C VAL A 134 -16.17 -5.57 4.99
N THR A 135 -16.56 -4.92 3.90
CA THR A 135 -16.66 -3.45 3.87
C THR A 135 -17.97 -2.86 4.40
N ASP A 136 -19.10 -3.59 4.29
CA ASP A 136 -20.38 -3.18 4.88
C ASP A 136 -20.56 -3.88 6.24
N PHE A 137 -21.33 -4.98 6.31
CA PHE A 137 -21.66 -5.69 7.55
C PHE A 137 -21.63 -7.22 7.38
N VAL A 138 -21.52 -7.93 8.49
CA VAL A 138 -21.64 -9.40 8.58
C VAL A 138 -22.93 -9.76 9.32
N LEU A 139 -23.73 -10.65 8.75
CA LEU A 139 -24.98 -11.17 9.34
C LEU A 139 -24.99 -12.70 9.30
N ILE A 140 -25.21 -13.32 10.46
CA ILE A 140 -25.34 -14.77 10.63
C ILE A 140 -26.66 -15.04 11.37
N TYR A 141 -27.63 -15.63 10.68
CA TYR A 141 -28.99 -15.78 11.18
C TYR A 141 -29.64 -17.11 10.82
N ARG A 142 -30.04 -17.89 11.84
CA ARG A 142 -30.63 -19.23 11.68
C ARG A 142 -29.80 -20.14 10.78
N VAL A 143 -28.59 -20.45 11.25
CA VAL A 143 -27.67 -21.40 10.62
C VAL A 143 -27.54 -22.62 11.56
N SER A 144 -28.34 -23.64 11.30
CA SER A 144 -28.40 -24.84 12.14
C SER A 144 -27.11 -25.65 12.08
N LYS A 145 -26.76 -26.32 13.18
CA LYS A 145 -25.54 -27.15 13.38
C LYS A 145 -24.19 -26.42 13.23
N LEU A 146 -24.17 -25.11 12.98
CA LEU A 146 -22.93 -24.32 12.93
C LEU A 146 -22.42 -24.09 14.35
N ARG A 147 -21.25 -24.65 14.70
CA ARG A 147 -20.68 -24.57 16.06
C ARG A 147 -19.70 -23.42 16.29
N THR A 148 -18.89 -23.09 15.27
CA THR A 148 -17.82 -22.08 15.34
C THR A 148 -17.54 -21.48 13.97
N LEU A 149 -17.05 -20.23 13.92
CA LEU A 149 -16.49 -19.62 12.70
C LEU A 149 -14.97 -19.71 12.63
N LYS A 150 -14.30 -20.22 13.67
CA LYS A 150 -12.82 -20.25 13.79
C LYS A 150 -12.11 -20.80 12.57
N ASN A 151 -12.55 -21.97 12.09
CA ASN A 151 -11.95 -22.62 10.94
C ASN A 151 -12.44 -22.04 9.60
N ILE A 152 -13.64 -21.44 9.60
CA ILE A 152 -14.28 -20.88 8.41
C ILE A 152 -13.66 -19.53 8.02
N PHE A 153 -13.48 -18.63 8.99
CA PHE A 153 -12.97 -17.26 8.78
C PHE A 153 -11.77 -16.91 9.68
N PRO A 154 -10.70 -17.74 9.73
CA PRO A 154 -9.61 -17.60 10.70
C PRO A 154 -8.88 -16.26 10.63
N ASN A 155 -8.91 -15.61 9.46
CA ASN A 155 -8.14 -14.40 9.16
C ASN A 155 -9.01 -13.17 8.86
N LEU A 156 -10.33 -13.22 9.06
CA LEU A 156 -11.20 -12.05 8.90
C LEU A 156 -10.86 -11.03 10.00
N ALA A 157 -10.16 -9.95 9.62
CA ALA A 157 -9.59 -8.99 10.55
C ALA A 157 -10.44 -7.72 10.71
N ILE A 158 -11.07 -7.24 9.63
CA ILE A 158 -11.70 -5.92 9.60
C ILE A 158 -13.14 -6.02 9.09
N ILE A 159 -14.08 -5.43 9.84
CA ILE A 159 -15.44 -5.11 9.37
C ILE A 159 -15.56 -3.59 9.33
N ARG A 160 -15.77 -2.98 8.15
CA ARG A 160 -15.68 -1.50 8.03
C ARG A 160 -16.96 -0.74 8.36
N GLY A 161 -18.15 -1.32 8.24
CA GLY A 161 -19.40 -0.62 8.56
C GLY A 161 -19.73 0.56 7.64
N ARG A 162 -19.33 0.53 6.35
CA ARG A 162 -19.72 1.57 5.38
C ARG A 162 -21.25 1.69 5.29
N LYS A 163 -21.93 0.53 5.17
CA LYS A 163 -23.36 0.37 5.43
C LYS A 163 -23.58 -0.54 6.64
N LEU A 164 -24.68 -0.31 7.35
CA LEU A 164 -25.03 -0.97 8.60
C LEU A 164 -26.42 -1.60 8.52
N ILE A 165 -26.64 -2.68 9.27
CA ILE A 165 -27.96 -3.28 9.45
C ILE A 165 -28.52 -2.90 10.82
N ARG A 166 -29.53 -2.01 10.83
CA ARG A 166 -30.09 -1.41 12.07
C ARG A 166 -29.00 -0.85 13.00
N ASN A 167 -28.07 -0.08 12.45
CA ASN A 167 -26.86 0.48 13.11
C ASN A 167 -25.76 -0.53 13.50
N ASN A 168 -25.95 -1.83 13.28
CA ASN A 168 -24.96 -2.85 13.57
C ASN A 168 -24.09 -3.20 12.35
N ALA A 169 -22.83 -3.53 12.59
CA ALA A 169 -21.89 -4.04 11.60
C ALA A 169 -21.61 -5.54 11.74
N LEU A 170 -21.83 -6.12 12.93
CA LEU A 170 -21.82 -7.56 13.17
C LEU A 170 -23.14 -7.97 13.83
N VAL A 171 -23.85 -8.93 13.22
CA VAL A 171 -25.13 -9.45 13.72
C VAL A 171 -25.09 -10.98 13.75
N ILE A 172 -25.28 -11.58 14.92
CA ILE A 172 -25.30 -13.04 15.13
C ILE A 172 -26.54 -13.38 15.96
N PHE A 173 -27.56 -13.98 15.31
CA PHE A 173 -28.90 -14.11 15.88
C PHE A 173 -29.54 -15.47 15.59
N GLU A 174 -30.16 -16.11 16.60
CA GLU A 174 -30.92 -17.36 16.44
C GLU A 174 -30.11 -18.54 15.86
N ASN A 175 -28.81 -18.63 16.19
CA ASN A 175 -27.96 -19.78 15.87
C ASN A 175 -27.85 -20.67 17.11
N ASN A 176 -28.77 -21.62 17.24
CA ASN A 176 -28.97 -22.37 18.49
C ASN A 176 -27.79 -23.29 18.85
N GLU A 177 -27.15 -23.93 17.85
CA GLU A 177 -26.01 -24.83 18.06
C GLU A 177 -24.64 -24.13 18.01
N LEU A 178 -24.60 -22.79 17.94
CA LEU A 178 -23.34 -22.04 17.97
C LEU A 178 -22.75 -22.08 19.38
N GLU A 179 -21.60 -22.73 19.53
CA GLU A 179 -20.89 -22.95 20.80
C GLU A 179 -19.92 -21.77 21.09
N GLU A 180 -19.33 -21.20 20.04
CA GLU A 180 -18.41 -20.06 20.10
C GLU A 180 -18.50 -19.21 18.81
N ILE A 181 -18.19 -17.92 18.87
CA ILE A 181 -18.11 -17.08 17.67
C ILE A 181 -16.79 -17.35 16.91
N GLY A 182 -15.67 -17.50 17.63
CA GLY A 182 -14.41 -17.95 17.05
C GLY A 182 -13.78 -17.03 16.00
N LEU A 183 -14.10 -15.73 15.93
CA LEU A 183 -13.49 -14.81 14.95
C LEU A 183 -12.06 -14.38 15.37
N ILE A 184 -11.16 -15.35 15.48
CA ILE A 184 -9.82 -15.21 16.08
C ILE A 184 -8.96 -14.12 15.41
N GLY A 185 -9.13 -13.91 14.11
CA GLY A 185 -8.42 -12.89 13.35
C GLY A 185 -8.96 -11.46 13.54
N LEU A 186 -10.15 -11.28 14.11
CA LEU A 186 -10.87 -9.99 14.15
C LEU A 186 -10.19 -9.01 15.10
N THR A 187 -9.72 -7.90 14.54
CA THR A 187 -9.01 -6.82 15.23
C THR A 187 -9.82 -5.53 15.32
N ARG A 188 -10.75 -5.27 14.37
CA ARG A 188 -11.49 -4.01 14.31
C ARG A 188 -12.86 -4.12 13.63
N ILE A 189 -13.87 -3.54 14.28
CA ILE A 189 -15.17 -3.16 13.69
C ILE A 189 -15.19 -1.63 13.60
N VAL A 190 -14.84 -1.07 12.43
CA VAL A 190 -14.50 0.36 12.27
C VAL A 190 -15.67 1.29 12.58
N ARG A 191 -16.89 0.91 12.20
CA ARG A 191 -18.11 1.70 12.43
C ARG A 191 -19.29 0.78 12.70
N GLY A 192 -20.20 1.21 13.56
CA GLY A 192 -21.40 0.47 13.96
C GLY A 192 -21.20 -0.38 15.22
N SER A 193 -22.30 -0.85 15.78
CA SER A 193 -22.35 -1.69 16.97
C SER A 193 -22.40 -3.20 16.62
N ILE A 194 -22.35 -4.04 17.65
CA ILE A 194 -22.64 -5.48 17.53
C ILE A 194 -24.04 -5.81 18.06
N TYR A 195 -24.66 -6.84 17.48
CA TYR A 195 -25.91 -7.41 17.96
C TYR A 195 -25.81 -8.93 18.03
N ILE A 196 -25.78 -9.48 19.24
CA ILE A 196 -25.64 -10.92 19.50
C ILE A 196 -26.80 -11.36 20.40
N TRP A 197 -27.77 -12.08 19.85
CA TRP A 197 -29.04 -12.38 20.52
C TRP A 197 -29.46 -13.85 20.29
N ARG A 198 -30.04 -14.53 21.30
CA ARG A 198 -30.64 -15.87 21.17
C ARG A 198 -29.73 -16.93 20.51
N ASN A 199 -28.48 -17.03 20.95
CA ASN A 199 -27.61 -18.14 20.58
C ASN A 199 -27.48 -19.05 21.82
N ASN A 200 -28.31 -20.09 21.89
CA ASN A 200 -28.61 -20.81 23.14
C ASN A 200 -27.45 -21.64 23.71
N LEU A 201 -26.47 -22.04 22.89
CA LEU A 201 -25.27 -22.74 23.34
C LEU A 201 -24.00 -21.86 23.40
N LEU A 202 -24.11 -20.58 23.07
CA LEU A 202 -22.95 -19.69 22.85
C LEU A 202 -22.23 -19.32 24.14
N CYS A 203 -21.00 -19.81 24.29
CA CYS A 203 -20.01 -19.42 25.30
C CYS A 203 -18.98 -18.44 24.72
N TYR A 204 -17.98 -18.04 25.52
CA TYR A 204 -16.90 -17.07 25.20
C TYR A 204 -17.34 -15.66 24.77
N VAL A 205 -18.64 -15.39 24.64
CA VAL A 205 -19.15 -14.06 24.27
C VAL A 205 -18.79 -12.98 25.30
N ASP A 206 -18.65 -13.35 26.57
CA ASP A 206 -18.28 -12.46 27.68
C ASP A 206 -16.76 -12.36 27.96
N THR A 207 -15.95 -13.26 27.38
CA THR A 207 -14.47 -13.17 27.43
C THR A 207 -13.92 -12.26 26.33
N VAL A 208 -14.65 -12.11 25.21
CA VAL A 208 -14.28 -11.18 24.15
C VAL A 208 -14.48 -9.74 24.61
N ASN A 209 -13.41 -8.96 24.53
CA ASN A 209 -13.45 -7.52 24.74
C ASN A 209 -13.94 -6.80 23.48
N TRP A 210 -15.27 -6.72 23.35
CA TRP A 210 -15.94 -6.01 22.26
C TRP A 210 -15.60 -4.53 22.19
N LYS A 211 -15.37 -3.88 23.34
CA LYS A 211 -15.03 -2.46 23.44
C LYS A 211 -13.72 -2.11 22.71
N ALA A 212 -12.75 -3.02 22.72
CA ALA A 212 -11.50 -2.86 21.96
C ALA A 212 -11.65 -3.12 20.45
N LEU A 213 -12.74 -3.74 19.99
CA LEU A 213 -13.02 -4.00 18.58
C LEU A 213 -13.87 -2.89 17.96
N THR A 214 -14.94 -2.46 18.65
CA THR A 214 -15.87 -1.44 18.18
C THR A 214 -15.29 -0.03 18.31
N ASP A 215 -15.92 0.93 17.66
CA ASP A 215 -15.55 2.33 17.84
C ASP A 215 -15.96 2.82 19.23
N PRO A 216 -15.18 3.68 19.93
CA PRO A 216 -15.62 4.32 21.15
C PRO A 216 -16.98 5.04 21.01
N GLU A 217 -17.31 5.57 19.82
CA GLU A 217 -18.62 6.18 19.56
C GLU A 217 -19.78 5.16 19.44
N SER A 218 -19.50 3.88 19.13
CA SER A 218 -20.50 2.82 19.03
C SER A 218 -20.51 1.85 20.20
N GLU A 219 -19.58 1.99 21.14
CA GLU A 219 -19.36 1.10 22.28
C GLU A 219 -20.62 0.88 23.13
N ASP A 220 -21.30 1.97 23.52
CA ASP A 220 -22.51 1.95 24.36
C ASP A 220 -23.75 1.42 23.62
N SER A 221 -23.67 1.22 22.30
CA SER A 221 -24.75 0.65 21.48
C SER A 221 -24.64 -0.87 21.30
N ASN A 222 -23.58 -1.50 21.81
CA ASN A 222 -23.36 -2.94 21.72
C ASN A 222 -24.44 -3.72 22.50
N SER A 223 -25.06 -4.72 21.85
CA SER A 223 -26.24 -5.41 22.36
C SER A 223 -26.03 -6.93 22.37
N ILE A 224 -25.60 -7.45 23.51
CA ILE A 224 -25.42 -8.89 23.80
C ILE A 224 -26.44 -9.31 24.86
N ARG A 225 -27.33 -10.26 24.55
CA ARG A 225 -28.42 -10.69 25.45
C ARG A 225 -29.04 -12.02 25.03
N ASP A 226 -29.72 -12.69 25.95
CA ASP A 226 -30.43 -13.97 25.75
C ASP A 226 -29.58 -15.06 25.06
N ASN A 227 -28.26 -15.05 25.27
CA ASN A 227 -27.37 -16.16 24.90
C ASN A 227 -27.25 -17.12 26.10
N LYS A 228 -26.41 -18.15 25.99
CA LYS A 228 -26.14 -19.04 27.14
C LYS A 228 -25.59 -18.25 28.34
N PRO A 229 -26.09 -18.45 29.57
CA PRO A 229 -25.59 -17.75 30.76
C PRO A 229 -24.11 -18.03 31.06
N GLU A 230 -23.37 -17.00 31.49
CA GLU A 230 -21.92 -17.04 31.76
C GLU A 230 -21.55 -18.15 32.77
N ASP A 231 -22.39 -18.37 33.80
CA ASP A 231 -22.22 -19.37 34.85
C ASP A 231 -22.39 -20.83 34.37
N GLN A 232 -22.94 -21.03 33.17
CA GLN A 232 -23.11 -22.33 32.52
C GLN A 232 -22.02 -22.63 31.49
N CYS A 233 -21.02 -21.75 31.35
CA CYS A 233 -19.92 -21.86 30.42
C CYS A 233 -18.59 -22.04 31.15
N ALA A 234 -17.77 -22.98 30.67
CA ALA A 234 -16.37 -23.11 31.08
C ALA A 234 -15.52 -22.07 30.32
N ASN A 235 -15.75 -20.79 30.60
CA ASN A 235 -15.11 -19.64 29.94
C ASN A 235 -13.65 -19.44 30.41
N GLU A 236 -12.81 -20.47 30.27
CA GLU A 236 -11.41 -20.46 30.70
C GLU A 236 -10.49 -20.12 29.52
N CYS A 237 -9.83 -18.95 29.58
CA CYS A 237 -8.85 -18.54 28.57
C CYS A 237 -7.48 -19.22 28.77
N PRO A 238 -6.65 -19.31 27.71
CA PRO A 238 -5.25 -19.76 27.79
C PRO A 238 -4.42 -19.07 28.89
N VAL A 239 -4.17 -19.81 29.97
CA VAL A 239 -3.49 -19.30 31.19
C VAL A 239 -2.12 -18.71 30.86
N ASN A 240 -1.88 -17.48 31.32
CA ASN A 240 -0.64 -16.69 31.13
C ASN A 240 -0.26 -16.38 29.67
N GLN A 241 -1.12 -16.65 28.69
CA GLN A 241 -0.85 -16.33 27.27
C GLN A 241 -1.65 -15.12 26.78
N CYS A 242 -2.87 -14.96 27.29
CA CYS A 242 -3.75 -13.87 26.87
C CYS A 242 -3.45 -12.56 27.61
N SER A 243 -3.88 -11.45 27.03
CA SER A 243 -3.76 -10.13 27.65
C SER A 243 -5.01 -9.77 28.43
N SER A 244 -4.88 -9.57 29.74
CA SER A 244 -5.95 -9.04 30.58
C SER A 244 -6.33 -7.61 30.21
N PHE A 245 -7.64 -7.34 30.16
CA PHE A 245 -8.18 -6.03 29.75
C PHE A 245 -8.20 -4.99 30.88
N TYR A 246 -8.42 -5.41 32.13
CA TYR A 246 -8.52 -4.50 33.27
C TYR A 246 -7.35 -4.65 34.24
N LYS A 247 -6.61 -3.56 34.48
CA LYS A 247 -5.64 -3.49 35.60
C LYS A 247 -6.27 -3.75 36.98
N SER A 248 -7.61 -3.70 37.09
CA SER A 248 -8.40 -3.91 38.30
C SER A 248 -9.23 -5.21 38.32
N ARG A 249 -9.29 -5.99 37.23
CA ARG A 249 -9.98 -7.28 37.16
C ARG A 249 -9.24 -8.24 36.24
N GLN A 250 -8.73 -9.34 36.80
CA GLN A 250 -8.02 -10.41 36.09
C GLN A 250 -8.99 -11.25 35.23
N ARG A 251 -9.53 -10.67 34.15
CA ARG A 251 -10.12 -11.44 33.06
C ARG A 251 -9.28 -11.24 31.81
N ASP A 252 -8.79 -12.35 31.31
CA ASP A 252 -8.12 -12.43 30.02
C ASP A 252 -9.13 -12.37 28.88
N SER A 253 -8.70 -11.85 27.73
CA SER A 253 -9.54 -11.77 26.54
C SER A 253 -9.20 -12.88 25.54
N CYS A 254 -10.16 -13.78 25.32
CA CYS A 254 -10.07 -14.91 24.40
C CYS A 254 -11.37 -15.13 23.62
N TRP A 255 -11.25 -15.75 22.46
CA TRP A 255 -12.36 -16.19 21.60
C TRP A 255 -12.79 -17.63 21.87
N THR A 256 -11.87 -18.45 22.41
CA THR A 256 -11.99 -19.89 22.68
C THR A 256 -11.09 -20.26 23.88
N ASP A 257 -11.07 -21.54 24.28
CA ASP A 257 -10.14 -22.10 25.28
C ASP A 257 -8.66 -22.13 24.81
N GLN A 258 -8.40 -21.94 23.51
CA GLN A 258 -7.05 -21.99 22.91
C GLN A 258 -6.60 -20.66 22.30
N ASP A 259 -7.52 -19.77 21.91
CA ASP A 259 -7.22 -18.59 21.10
C ASP A 259 -7.49 -17.28 21.85
N CYS A 260 -6.42 -16.58 22.20
CA CYS A 260 -6.51 -15.23 22.73
C CYS A 260 -7.06 -14.24 21.70
N GLN A 261 -7.77 -13.21 22.17
CA GLN A 261 -8.20 -12.12 21.30
C GLN A 261 -6.99 -11.32 20.82
N LYS A 262 -6.88 -11.10 19.50
CA LYS A 262 -5.84 -10.23 18.94
C LYS A 262 -6.14 -8.77 19.30
N ILE A 263 -5.28 -8.17 20.13
CA ILE A 263 -5.36 -6.76 20.55
C ILE A 263 -4.23 -5.97 19.92
N CYS A 264 -4.57 -4.94 19.14
CA CYS A 264 -3.64 -4.00 18.52
C CYS A 264 -3.07 -3.00 19.55
N LYS A 265 -2.15 -3.47 20.40
CA LYS A 265 -1.35 -2.61 21.28
C LYS A 265 -0.37 -1.78 20.44
N GLY A 266 -0.12 -0.53 20.82
CA GLY A 266 0.98 0.25 20.26
C GLY A 266 2.27 0.15 21.08
N ASN A 267 3.21 1.05 20.81
CA ASN A 267 4.60 1.02 21.31
C ASN A 267 5.38 -0.18 20.76
N VAL A 268 5.34 -0.34 19.43
CA VAL A 268 5.97 -1.46 18.72
C VAL A 268 7.25 -0.98 18.03
N VAL A 269 8.33 -1.72 18.24
CA VAL A 269 9.56 -1.64 17.45
C VAL A 269 9.58 -2.84 16.50
N ILE A 270 9.53 -2.59 15.19
CA ILE A 270 9.65 -3.63 14.17
C ILE A 270 11.13 -3.79 13.83
N ASP A 271 11.75 -4.80 14.43
CA ASP A 271 13.12 -5.27 14.17
C ASP A 271 13.17 -6.65 13.50
N SER A 272 12.02 -7.31 13.39
CA SER A 272 11.86 -8.73 13.03
C SER A 272 10.51 -9.01 12.37
N VAL A 273 10.44 -10.09 11.59
CA VAL A 273 9.19 -10.60 10.96
C VAL A 273 8.08 -10.84 12.00
N ALA A 274 8.42 -11.41 13.16
CA ALA A 274 7.46 -11.67 14.23
C ALA A 274 6.84 -10.37 14.79
N ALA A 275 7.65 -9.33 15.00
CA ALA A 275 7.16 -8.02 15.44
C ALA A 275 6.20 -7.40 14.43
N ALA A 276 6.49 -7.50 13.13
CA ALA A 276 5.57 -7.05 12.07
C ALA A 276 4.23 -7.81 12.11
N GLN A 277 4.26 -9.15 12.23
CA GLN A 277 3.06 -10.00 12.23
C GLN A 277 2.06 -9.71 13.38
N THR A 278 2.53 -9.17 14.50
CA THR A 278 1.63 -8.70 15.58
C THR A 278 0.67 -7.61 15.11
N LEU A 279 1.07 -6.80 14.12
CA LEU A 279 0.28 -5.69 13.59
C LEU A 279 -0.62 -6.07 12.40
N THR A 280 -0.50 -7.27 11.85
CA THR A 280 -1.31 -7.70 10.70
C THR A 280 -2.81 -7.62 10.99
N GLY A 281 -3.53 -6.85 10.17
CA GLY A 281 -4.97 -6.58 10.36
C GLY A 281 -5.29 -5.42 11.30
N CYS A 282 -4.32 -4.82 11.98
CA CYS A 282 -4.57 -3.62 12.77
C CYS A 282 -4.87 -2.41 11.87
N THR A 283 -5.66 -1.47 12.40
CA THR A 283 -5.94 -0.18 11.74
C THR A 283 -5.50 1.03 12.56
N ILE A 284 -5.37 0.89 13.88
CA ILE A 284 -4.94 1.95 14.80
C ILE A 284 -3.80 1.40 15.66
N ILE A 285 -2.68 2.13 15.72
CA ILE A 285 -1.59 1.88 16.67
C ILE A 285 -1.83 2.76 17.90
N ASN A 286 -2.23 2.14 19.02
CA ASN A 286 -2.43 2.81 20.30
C ASN A 286 -1.09 3.02 21.03
N GLY A 287 -0.26 3.91 20.49
CA GLY A 287 1.09 4.22 20.94
C GLY A 287 1.99 4.65 19.78
N PHE A 288 3.31 4.46 19.91
CA PHE A 288 4.28 4.72 18.83
C PHE A 288 4.53 3.50 17.94
N LEU A 289 5.07 3.77 16.74
CA LEU A 289 5.59 2.77 15.81
C LEU A 289 7.02 3.14 15.39
N GLU A 290 7.99 2.29 15.71
CA GLU A 290 9.37 2.41 15.25
C GLU A 290 9.72 1.25 14.31
N ILE A 291 10.37 1.54 13.19
CA ILE A 291 10.82 0.55 12.20
C ILE A 291 12.34 0.59 12.13
N GLN A 292 13.00 -0.54 12.42
CA GLN A 292 14.45 -0.66 12.50
C GLN A 292 14.96 -1.97 11.90
N ILE A 293 15.11 -1.99 10.57
CA ILE A 293 15.33 -3.22 9.81
C ILE A 293 16.81 -3.43 9.45
N GLY A 294 17.39 -4.51 9.98
CA GLY A 294 18.77 -4.92 9.71
C GLY A 294 19.03 -5.36 8.26
N LYS A 295 20.27 -5.79 7.98
CA LYS A 295 20.64 -6.37 6.69
C LYS A 295 20.32 -7.87 6.66
N GLY A 296 19.52 -8.32 5.70
CA GLY A 296 19.46 -9.74 5.29
C GLY A 296 18.09 -10.43 5.34
N GLU A 297 17.05 -9.80 5.87
CA GLU A 297 15.73 -10.45 6.02
C GLU A 297 14.76 -10.15 4.87
N LYS A 298 13.89 -11.12 4.55
CA LYS A 298 12.76 -10.97 3.60
C LYS A 298 11.59 -10.15 4.18
N MET A 299 11.90 -9.11 4.97
CA MET A 299 10.91 -8.40 5.78
C MET A 299 9.97 -7.52 4.96
N VAL A 300 10.39 -7.00 3.80
CA VAL A 300 9.60 -6.03 3.01
C VAL A 300 8.21 -6.57 2.63
N ARG A 301 8.10 -7.85 2.28
CA ARG A 301 6.81 -8.52 1.99
C ARG A 301 5.92 -8.63 3.23
N GLU A 302 6.51 -8.91 4.38
CA GLU A 302 5.76 -8.99 5.65
C GLU A 302 5.24 -7.60 6.06
N LEU A 303 6.03 -6.54 5.89
CA LEU A 303 5.59 -5.17 6.18
C LEU A 303 4.40 -4.74 5.33
N ASP A 304 4.38 -5.10 4.03
CA ASP A 304 3.25 -4.80 3.14
C ASP A 304 1.98 -5.53 3.63
N SER A 305 2.09 -6.80 4.03
CA SER A 305 1.00 -7.57 4.63
C SER A 305 0.53 -7.00 6.00
N ALA A 306 1.49 -6.63 6.86
CA ALA A 306 1.24 -6.21 8.24
C ALA A 306 0.73 -4.77 8.36
N LEU A 307 1.29 -3.84 7.58
CA LEU A 307 1.12 -2.40 7.78
C LEU A 307 0.19 -1.72 6.77
N GLN A 308 -0.23 -2.41 5.70
CA GLN A 308 -1.18 -1.89 4.71
C GLN A 308 -2.43 -1.24 5.30
N ASN A 309 -2.99 -1.86 6.35
CA ASN A 309 -4.27 -1.49 6.93
C ASN A 309 -4.17 -0.45 8.04
N ILE A 310 -2.97 -0.08 8.48
CA ILE A 310 -2.76 0.97 9.48
C ILE A 310 -3.25 2.30 8.88
N GLU A 311 -4.26 2.88 9.50
CA GLU A 311 -4.86 4.17 9.15
C GLU A 311 -4.40 5.28 10.10
N GLU A 312 -4.13 4.93 11.36
CA GLU A 312 -3.80 5.87 12.44
C GLU A 312 -2.66 5.37 13.34
N ILE A 313 -1.77 6.29 13.73
CA ILE A 313 -0.78 6.09 14.81
C ILE A 313 -1.00 7.19 15.86
N ARG A 314 -1.13 6.84 17.14
CA ARG A 314 -1.45 7.85 18.17
C ARG A 314 -0.27 8.71 18.60
N ASP A 315 0.90 8.11 18.78
CA ASP A 315 2.10 8.85 19.19
C ASP A 315 2.88 9.32 17.96
N TYR A 316 3.94 8.62 17.59
CA TYR A 316 4.83 8.99 16.48
C TYR A 316 5.21 7.79 15.61
N LEU A 317 5.60 8.07 14.37
CA LEU A 317 6.21 7.13 13.45
C LEU A 317 7.70 7.44 13.30
N LYS A 318 8.56 6.46 13.59
CA LYS A 318 10.01 6.56 13.42
C LYS A 318 10.52 5.47 12.49
N VAL A 319 11.28 5.81 11.46
CA VAL A 319 11.94 4.84 10.57
C VAL A 319 13.43 5.11 10.63
N VAL A 320 14.17 4.21 11.28
CA VAL A 320 15.58 4.43 11.62
C VAL A 320 16.46 3.24 11.22
N ARG A 321 17.67 3.49 10.70
CA ARG A 321 18.67 2.46 10.37
C ARG A 321 18.15 1.31 9.49
N SER A 322 17.07 1.53 8.73
CA SER A 322 16.34 0.47 8.02
C SER A 322 16.92 0.25 6.63
N HIS A 323 18.12 -0.32 6.58
CA HIS A 323 18.92 -0.43 5.36
C HIS A 323 18.31 -1.31 4.27
N ALA A 324 17.37 -2.19 4.60
CA ALA A 324 16.66 -3.01 3.63
C ALA A 324 15.50 -2.26 2.91
N LEU A 325 15.05 -1.12 3.43
CA LEU A 325 13.91 -0.40 2.86
C LEU A 325 14.30 0.45 1.65
N LEU A 326 13.53 0.30 0.57
CA LEU A 326 13.59 1.15 -0.63
C LEU A 326 12.47 2.21 -0.66
N SER A 327 11.34 1.95 0.02
CA SER A 327 10.15 2.81 0.01
C SER A 327 9.33 2.61 1.30
N LEU A 328 8.51 3.61 1.67
CA LEU A 328 7.47 3.49 2.71
C LEU A 328 6.07 3.22 2.14
N SER A 329 5.98 2.83 0.86
CA SER A 329 4.73 2.55 0.14
C SER A 329 3.94 1.33 0.64
N PHE A 330 4.43 0.62 1.67
CA PHE A 330 3.65 -0.38 2.41
C PHE A 330 2.58 0.25 3.30
N PHE A 331 2.71 1.53 3.68
CA PHE A 331 1.64 2.29 4.33
C PHE A 331 0.59 2.72 3.29
N LYS A 332 -0.30 1.79 2.93
CA LYS A 332 -1.38 2.02 1.95
C LYS A 332 -2.46 2.97 2.50
N ARG A 333 -2.94 2.72 3.73
CA ARG A 333 -4.10 3.44 4.31
C ARG A 333 -3.74 4.51 5.36
N LEU A 334 -2.46 4.63 5.77
CA LEU A 334 -2.02 5.53 6.86
C LEU A 334 -2.32 6.99 6.52
N ARG A 335 -3.20 7.62 7.30
CA ARG A 335 -3.75 8.97 7.04
C ARG A 335 -3.59 9.95 8.22
N LEU A 336 -3.34 9.46 9.43
CA LEU A 336 -3.20 10.28 10.63
C LEU A 336 -2.07 9.78 11.55
N ILE A 337 -1.23 10.70 12.00
CA ILE A 337 -0.37 10.51 13.18
C ILE A 337 -0.78 11.57 14.20
N ARG A 338 -1.34 11.20 15.35
CA ARG A 338 -1.92 12.21 16.28
C ARG A 338 -0.85 13.04 16.99
N GLY A 339 0.27 12.44 17.40
CA GLY A 339 1.29 13.12 18.20
C GLY A 339 0.90 13.30 19.67
N GLU A 340 0.13 12.38 20.23
CA GLU A 340 -0.31 12.41 21.64
C GLU A 340 0.90 12.45 22.58
N ASN A 341 1.79 11.46 22.49
CA ASN A 341 3.08 11.44 23.17
C ASN A 341 4.22 11.55 22.15
N LEU A 342 5.17 12.45 22.38
CA LEU A 342 6.30 12.70 21.46
C LEU A 342 7.64 12.59 22.20
N PRO A 343 8.70 12.06 21.55
CA PRO A 343 10.04 12.00 22.13
C PRO A 343 10.69 13.39 22.19
N LEU A 344 11.85 13.47 22.85
CA LEU A 344 12.70 14.67 22.82
C LEU A 344 12.96 15.10 21.37
N GLY A 345 12.63 16.36 21.07
CA GLY A 345 12.64 16.91 19.70
C GLY A 345 11.26 17.05 19.04
N GLN A 346 10.17 16.57 19.67
CA GLN A 346 8.78 16.80 19.22
C GLN A 346 8.45 16.27 17.81
N TYR A 347 9.18 15.27 17.30
CA TYR A 347 8.92 14.70 15.98
C TYR A 347 7.76 13.70 16.01
N ALA A 348 6.67 13.98 15.29
CA ALA A 348 5.60 13.01 15.03
C ALA A 348 5.94 12.05 13.88
N LEU A 349 6.75 12.50 12.93
CA LEU A 349 7.32 11.67 11.87
C LEU A 349 8.83 11.89 11.83
N ASN A 350 9.63 10.83 11.91
CA ASN A 350 11.08 10.95 11.93
C ASN A 350 11.76 9.83 11.11
N ILE A 351 12.47 10.20 10.04
CA ILE A 351 13.05 9.26 9.08
C ILE A 351 14.57 9.49 9.02
N ILE A 352 15.34 8.61 9.66
CA ILE A 352 16.78 8.80 9.93
C ILE A 352 17.64 7.60 9.51
N ASP A 353 18.78 7.85 8.85
CA ASP A 353 19.82 6.83 8.57
C ASP A 353 19.31 5.63 7.74
N ASN A 354 18.46 5.88 6.75
CA ASN A 354 17.92 4.85 5.87
C ASN A 354 18.71 4.83 4.55
N GLN A 355 19.85 4.14 4.55
CA GLN A 355 20.88 4.17 3.51
C GLN A 355 20.40 3.89 2.07
N ASN A 356 19.32 3.11 1.90
CA ASN A 356 18.80 2.70 0.58
C ASN A 356 17.39 3.23 0.27
N LEU A 357 16.79 4.02 1.17
CA LEU A 357 15.44 4.55 1.02
C LEU A 357 15.40 5.56 -0.13
N GLN A 358 14.54 5.33 -1.12
CA GLN A 358 14.42 6.13 -2.36
C GLN A 358 13.04 6.76 -2.53
N ASP A 359 12.04 6.30 -1.76
CA ASP A 359 10.69 6.86 -1.77
C ASP A 359 9.99 6.83 -0.42
N LEU A 360 8.89 7.58 -0.35
CA LEU A 360 7.99 7.64 0.80
C LEU A 360 6.65 6.97 0.45
N LEU A 361 5.62 7.23 1.25
CA LEU A 361 4.24 6.87 0.92
C LEU A 361 3.66 7.86 -0.09
N GLU A 362 2.87 7.33 -1.04
CA GLU A 362 2.25 8.12 -2.11
C GLU A 362 0.87 8.63 -1.71
N PHE A 363 0.53 9.86 -2.10
CA PHE A 363 -0.78 10.46 -1.86
C PHE A 363 -1.70 10.24 -3.06
N THR A 364 -2.83 9.60 -2.83
CA THR A 364 -3.85 9.27 -3.84
C THR A 364 -5.06 10.21 -3.70
N PRO A 365 -6.06 10.19 -4.62
CA PRO A 365 -7.29 10.97 -4.44
C PRO A 365 -8.06 10.60 -3.15
N GLU A 366 -7.98 9.34 -2.73
CA GLU A 366 -8.63 8.79 -1.53
C GLU A 366 -7.83 9.11 -0.25
N ARG A 367 -6.50 9.31 -0.38
CA ARG A 367 -5.60 9.81 0.67
C ARG A 367 -4.79 11.01 0.17
N PRO A 368 -5.38 12.22 0.15
CA PRO A 368 -4.75 13.41 -0.44
C PRO A 368 -3.54 13.94 0.36
N SER A 369 -3.49 13.67 1.66
CA SER A 369 -2.39 14.01 2.57
C SER A 369 -2.30 13.04 3.75
N LEU A 370 -1.19 13.11 4.49
CA LEU A 370 -1.02 12.54 5.82
C LEU A 370 -1.21 13.66 6.82
N GLN A 371 -2.13 13.51 7.76
CA GLN A 371 -2.38 14.51 8.81
C GLN A 371 -1.46 14.25 10.01
N ILE A 372 -0.89 15.32 10.56
CA ILE A 372 -0.22 15.29 11.86
C ILE A 372 -1.11 16.08 12.84
N GLY A 373 -1.74 15.38 13.79
CA GLY A 373 -2.83 15.93 14.61
C GLY A 373 -2.38 17.07 15.55
N ARG A 374 -1.19 16.93 16.13
CA ARG A 374 -0.58 17.92 17.02
C ARG A 374 0.10 19.04 16.22
N SER A 375 -0.19 20.30 16.56
CA SER A 375 0.22 21.48 15.80
C SER A 375 1.72 21.74 15.86
N ASP A 376 2.31 21.75 17.06
CA ASP A 376 3.75 21.92 17.35
C ASP A 376 4.62 20.70 16.98
N ALA A 377 4.01 19.60 16.53
CA ALA A 377 4.75 18.41 16.15
C ALA A 377 5.54 18.59 14.84
N LYS A 378 6.85 18.35 14.93
CA LYS A 378 7.85 18.45 13.85
C LYS A 378 7.88 17.20 12.96
N ILE A 379 8.51 17.34 11.80
CA ILE A 379 8.77 16.27 10.82
C ILE A 379 10.26 16.26 10.48
N GLY A 380 10.95 15.16 10.79
CA GLY A 380 12.41 15.04 10.71
C GLY A 380 12.90 14.15 9.58
N PHE A 381 13.93 14.59 8.84
CA PHE A 381 14.61 13.78 7.82
C PHE A 381 16.13 14.02 7.83
N HIS A 382 16.91 12.99 8.16
CA HIS A 382 18.38 13.05 8.18
C HIS A 382 19.03 11.76 7.69
N PHE A 383 20.19 11.87 7.01
CA PHE A 383 21.00 10.70 6.62
C PHE A 383 20.23 9.67 5.76
N ASN A 384 19.39 10.15 4.84
CA ASN A 384 18.73 9.32 3.83
C ASN A 384 19.38 9.57 2.45
N PRO A 385 20.58 9.03 2.19
CA PRO A 385 21.41 9.46 1.06
C PRO A 385 20.83 9.09 -0.31
N GLN A 386 19.88 8.15 -0.37
CA GLN A 386 19.17 7.79 -1.60
C GLN A 386 17.79 8.48 -1.73
N LEU A 387 17.32 9.21 -0.70
CA LEU A 387 16.02 9.85 -0.69
C LEU A 387 16.13 11.32 -1.10
N CYS A 388 15.64 11.63 -2.30
CA CYS A 388 15.79 12.95 -2.88
C CYS A 388 15.05 14.06 -2.13
N ARG A 389 15.77 15.16 -1.89
CA ARG A 389 15.24 16.31 -1.14
C ARG A 389 13.96 16.88 -1.76
N SER A 390 13.91 17.00 -3.08
CA SER A 390 12.72 17.43 -3.83
C SER A 390 11.45 16.61 -3.51
N LYS A 391 11.58 15.30 -3.28
CA LYS A 391 10.47 14.45 -2.84
C LYS A 391 10.04 14.76 -1.41
N ILE A 392 11.01 14.93 -0.51
CA ILE A 392 10.74 15.28 0.90
C ILE A 392 10.01 16.63 0.95
N ASP A 393 10.44 17.61 0.17
CA ASP A 393 9.83 18.95 0.13
C ASP A 393 8.38 18.89 -0.36
N VAL A 394 8.09 18.14 -1.44
CA VAL A 394 6.72 17.91 -1.94
C VAL A 394 5.87 17.17 -0.90
N PHE A 395 6.46 16.17 -0.23
CA PHE A 395 5.79 15.37 0.78
C PHE A 395 5.39 16.21 2.00
N VAL A 396 6.34 16.93 2.58
CA VAL A 396 6.13 17.79 3.76
C VAL A 396 5.23 18.97 3.45
N ARG A 397 5.34 19.60 2.27
CA ARG A 397 4.40 20.67 1.87
C ARG A 397 2.96 20.19 1.80
N LYS A 398 2.69 18.96 1.32
CA LYS A 398 1.32 18.40 1.31
C LYS A 398 0.78 18.12 2.72
N ILE A 399 1.65 17.79 3.67
CA ILE A 399 1.28 17.62 5.09
C ILE A 399 1.02 18.98 5.75
N ASN A 400 1.93 19.94 5.57
CA ASN A 400 1.84 21.26 6.19
C ASN A 400 0.72 22.14 5.58
N ALA A 401 0.40 21.97 4.29
CA ALA A 401 -0.76 22.61 3.66
C ALA A 401 -2.08 22.20 4.34
N ALA A 402 -2.20 20.97 4.84
CA ALA A 402 -3.35 20.52 5.62
C ALA A 402 -3.41 21.15 7.04
N LYS A 403 -2.30 21.71 7.53
CA LYS A 403 -2.22 22.52 8.76
C LYS A 403 -2.35 24.04 8.52
N GLY A 404 -2.31 24.51 7.28
CA GLY A 404 -2.19 25.94 6.97
C GLY A 404 -0.82 26.53 7.34
N ILE A 405 0.25 25.72 7.29
CA ILE A 405 1.63 26.13 7.58
C ILE A 405 2.42 26.16 6.26
N ASP A 406 2.99 27.31 5.92
CA ASP A 406 3.72 27.49 4.65
C ASP A 406 5.21 27.14 4.71
N ASP A 407 5.79 27.03 5.90
CA ASP A 407 7.25 26.89 6.10
C ASP A 407 7.62 25.77 7.11
N TYR A 408 8.86 25.28 7.05
CA TYR A 408 9.39 24.27 7.95
C TYR A 408 10.88 24.50 8.25
N ASP A 409 11.30 24.14 9.47
CA ASP A 409 12.67 24.37 9.92
C ASP A 409 13.69 23.61 9.07
N GLU A 410 14.63 24.34 8.45
CA GLU A 410 15.70 23.75 7.65
C GLU A 410 16.65 22.86 8.45
N HIS A 411 16.64 22.95 9.79
CA HIS A 411 17.41 22.06 10.66
C HIS A 411 16.73 20.70 10.83
N ASP A 412 15.40 20.61 10.80
CA ASP A 412 14.66 19.35 10.92
C ASP A 412 14.77 18.48 9.65
N ILE A 413 15.07 19.11 8.51
CA ILE A 413 15.23 18.44 7.22
C ILE A 413 16.59 18.80 6.65
N SER A 414 17.57 17.89 6.79
CA SER A 414 18.96 18.13 6.38
C SER A 414 19.12 18.40 4.88
N LYS A 415 19.83 19.47 4.52
CA LYS A 415 20.20 19.81 3.14
C LYS A 415 21.40 19.02 2.59
N THR A 416 22.21 18.43 3.47
CA THR A 416 23.53 17.84 3.11
C THR A 416 23.59 16.32 3.21
N SER A 417 22.57 15.68 3.80
CA SER A 417 22.52 14.23 4.05
C SER A 417 21.25 13.53 3.56
N ASN A 418 20.43 14.21 2.75
CA ASN A 418 19.27 13.63 2.08
C ASN A 418 19.48 13.76 0.57
N GLY A 419 19.58 12.62 -0.14
CA GLY A 419 19.82 12.57 -1.57
C GLY A 419 21.28 12.76 -2.01
N ASP A 420 22.26 12.81 -1.10
CA ASP A 420 23.69 13.03 -1.42
C ASP A 420 24.36 11.89 -2.22
N ARG A 421 23.65 10.76 -2.43
CA ARG A 421 24.08 9.63 -3.25
C ARG A 421 23.05 9.19 -4.29
N ALA A 422 21.97 9.96 -4.50
CA ALA A 422 20.96 9.71 -5.52
C ALA A 422 21.05 10.73 -6.66
N ALA A 423 20.70 10.31 -7.87
CA ALA A 423 20.47 11.22 -8.99
C ALA A 423 19.05 11.80 -8.86
N CYS A 424 18.93 12.95 -8.20
CA CYS A 424 17.65 13.54 -7.83
C CYS A 424 17.00 14.41 -8.90
N ASP A 425 17.80 14.93 -9.83
CA ASP A 425 17.30 15.56 -11.03
C ASP A 425 16.90 14.46 -12.03
N MET A 426 15.63 14.50 -12.43
CA MET A 426 14.97 13.39 -13.12
C MET A 426 14.11 13.93 -14.26
N LYS A 427 14.54 13.68 -15.51
CA LYS A 427 13.77 14.00 -16.73
C LYS A 427 12.66 12.94 -16.92
N ALA A 428 11.83 12.98 -17.98
CA ALA A 428 10.90 11.89 -18.35
C ALA A 428 11.30 11.22 -19.69
N LEU A 429 11.44 9.89 -19.76
CA LEU A 429 11.71 9.15 -21.02
C LEU A 429 10.37 8.89 -21.68
N ASP A 430 10.23 9.28 -22.93
CA ASP A 430 9.05 8.94 -23.71
C ASP A 430 9.18 7.51 -24.26
N LEU A 431 8.67 6.55 -23.50
CA LEU A 431 8.65 5.13 -23.87
C LEU A 431 7.42 4.84 -24.74
N ARG A 432 7.63 4.32 -25.95
CA ARG A 432 6.58 3.99 -26.92
C ARG A 432 6.63 2.53 -27.32
N ILE A 433 5.45 1.94 -27.54
CA ILE A 433 5.29 0.58 -28.08
C ILE A 433 4.95 0.72 -29.57
N ASN A 434 5.84 0.25 -30.46
CA ASN A 434 5.67 0.44 -31.90
C ASN A 434 4.99 -0.75 -32.58
N SER A 435 5.20 -1.96 -32.07
CA SER A 435 4.57 -3.19 -32.55
C SER A 435 4.45 -4.20 -31.40
N PHE A 436 3.43 -5.07 -31.45
CA PHE A 436 3.26 -6.17 -30.50
C PHE A 436 2.54 -7.35 -31.16
N SER A 437 2.69 -8.53 -30.57
CA SER A 437 2.04 -9.78 -30.96
C SER A 437 1.57 -10.53 -29.70
N SER A 438 1.11 -11.77 -29.86
CA SER A 438 0.76 -12.65 -28.73
C SER A 438 1.95 -13.06 -27.84
N GLN A 439 3.19 -12.82 -28.27
CA GLN A 439 4.42 -13.24 -27.58
C GLN A 439 5.54 -12.19 -27.57
N LEU A 440 5.45 -11.12 -28.37
CA LEU A 440 6.50 -10.12 -28.55
C LEU A 440 5.95 -8.70 -28.34
N ALA A 441 6.78 -7.78 -27.84
CA ALA A 441 6.48 -6.35 -27.85
C ALA A 441 7.76 -5.53 -28.13
N GLN A 442 7.70 -4.63 -29.12
CA GLN A 442 8.81 -3.75 -29.44
C GLN A 442 8.65 -2.39 -28.74
N LEU A 443 9.57 -2.12 -27.84
CA LEU A 443 9.74 -0.85 -27.14
C LEU A 443 10.68 0.06 -27.95
N THR A 444 10.41 1.37 -27.91
CA THR A 444 11.35 2.42 -28.35
C THR A 444 11.29 3.63 -27.45
N TRP A 445 12.40 4.35 -27.33
CA TRP A 445 12.47 5.61 -26.59
C TRP A 445 13.53 6.53 -27.20
N GLU A 446 13.45 7.82 -26.93
CA GLU A 446 14.46 8.78 -27.39
C GLU A 446 15.82 8.53 -26.73
N SER A 447 16.88 8.68 -27.53
CA SER A 447 18.26 8.56 -27.06
C SER A 447 18.63 9.69 -26.09
N PHE A 448 19.54 9.38 -25.17
CA PHE A 448 19.67 10.12 -23.93
C PHE A 448 20.96 10.91 -23.83
N ASN A 449 20.87 12.16 -24.28
CA ASN A 449 22.04 13.04 -24.38
C ASN A 449 22.43 13.61 -23.01
N LEU A 450 23.55 13.12 -22.48
CA LEU A 450 24.24 13.69 -21.31
C LEU A 450 25.34 14.68 -21.76
N PRO A 451 25.72 15.67 -20.93
CA PRO A 451 26.78 16.64 -21.25
C PRO A 451 28.16 16.00 -21.53
N ASP A 452 28.45 14.85 -20.91
CA ASP A 452 29.55 13.96 -21.31
C ASP A 452 28.91 12.61 -21.71
N PRO A 453 28.88 12.26 -23.02
CA PRO A 453 28.19 11.06 -23.49
C PRO A 453 28.80 9.77 -22.92
N ARG A 454 30.06 9.77 -22.48
CA ARG A 454 30.71 8.64 -21.81
C ARG A 454 30.16 8.37 -20.40
N SER A 455 29.32 9.28 -19.89
CA SER A 455 28.62 9.11 -18.62
C SER A 455 27.39 8.20 -18.76
N LEU A 456 26.89 7.95 -19.97
CA LEU A 456 25.83 6.96 -20.22
C LEU A 456 26.50 5.61 -20.51
N LEU A 457 26.29 4.65 -19.62
CA LEU A 457 26.78 3.27 -19.82
C LEU A 457 25.76 2.38 -20.52
N GLY A 458 24.47 2.67 -20.34
CA GLY A 458 23.39 1.87 -20.92
C GLY A 458 22.01 2.30 -20.47
N TYR A 459 21.01 1.54 -20.90
CA TYR A 459 19.67 1.58 -20.35
C TYR A 459 19.37 0.25 -19.67
N VAL A 460 18.47 0.26 -18.69
CA VAL A 460 17.90 -0.96 -18.12
C VAL A 460 16.39 -0.89 -18.27
N VAL A 461 15.85 -1.77 -19.09
CA VAL A 461 14.40 -1.97 -19.26
C VAL A 461 13.93 -2.90 -18.15
N PHE A 462 12.88 -2.51 -17.43
CA PHE A 462 12.24 -3.34 -16.41
C PHE A 462 10.82 -3.68 -16.86
N TYR A 463 10.45 -4.96 -16.84
CA TYR A 463 9.09 -5.41 -17.13
C TYR A 463 8.60 -6.47 -16.13
N ARG A 464 7.28 -6.56 -15.93
CA ARG A 464 6.63 -7.64 -15.17
C ARG A 464 5.18 -7.85 -15.62
N GLU A 465 4.67 -9.06 -15.44
CA GLU A 465 3.23 -9.35 -15.51
C GLU A 465 2.50 -8.64 -14.37
N SER A 466 1.36 -8.00 -14.67
CA SER A 466 0.45 -7.45 -13.66
C SER A 466 -0.92 -7.10 -14.23
N PRO A 467 -2.04 -7.54 -13.61
CA PRO A 467 -3.38 -7.07 -13.96
C PRO A 467 -3.69 -5.66 -13.41
N ALA A 468 -2.86 -5.13 -12.50
CA ALA A 468 -3.08 -3.83 -11.88
C ALA A 468 -2.59 -2.69 -12.78
N GLN A 469 -3.34 -1.59 -12.79
CA GLN A 469 -3.05 -0.42 -13.61
C GLN A 469 -1.97 0.49 -12.99
N ASN A 470 -2.00 0.65 -11.67
CA ASN A 470 -1.07 1.49 -10.93
C ASN A 470 -0.02 0.60 -10.27
N LEU A 471 1.24 0.68 -10.71
CA LEU A 471 2.33 -0.20 -10.24
C LEU A 471 3.44 0.61 -9.59
N SER A 472 3.95 0.20 -8.43
CA SER A 472 5.16 0.84 -7.89
C SER A 472 6.43 0.26 -8.52
N LYS A 473 7.37 1.11 -8.92
CA LYS A 473 8.72 0.68 -9.37
C LYS A 473 9.58 0.01 -8.27
N PHE A 474 9.12 0.07 -7.02
CA PHE A 474 9.76 -0.50 -5.84
C PHE A 474 9.15 -1.83 -5.39
N GLU A 475 7.94 -2.17 -5.84
CA GLU A 475 7.32 -3.46 -5.53
C GLU A 475 8.13 -4.62 -6.12
N GLY A 476 8.25 -5.72 -5.35
CA GLY A 476 8.88 -6.95 -5.83
C GLY A 476 10.40 -6.89 -6.03
N ARG A 477 11.10 -5.81 -5.62
CA ARG A 477 12.57 -5.69 -5.74
C ARG A 477 13.37 -6.46 -4.67
N ASP A 478 12.80 -7.48 -4.04
CA ASP A 478 13.55 -8.37 -3.14
C ASP A 478 14.59 -9.16 -3.95
N ALA A 479 15.85 -9.17 -3.50
CA ALA A 479 16.95 -9.92 -4.15
C ALA A 479 16.75 -11.45 -4.24
N CYS A 480 15.67 -11.98 -3.63
CA CYS A 480 15.32 -13.40 -3.60
C CYS A 480 13.81 -13.63 -3.88
N GLY A 481 13.15 -12.71 -4.59
CA GLY A 481 11.75 -12.86 -4.99
C GLY A 481 11.58 -13.83 -6.16
N THR A 482 10.55 -14.67 -6.13
CA THR A 482 10.23 -15.64 -7.19
C THR A 482 8.95 -15.34 -7.97
N VAL A 483 8.17 -14.34 -7.53
CA VAL A 483 6.86 -13.99 -8.09
C VAL A 483 6.71 -12.47 -8.11
N ASN A 484 6.18 -11.92 -9.22
CA ASN A 484 5.87 -10.49 -9.48
C ASN A 484 7.05 -9.51 -9.33
N VAL A 485 8.27 -10.03 -9.56
CA VAL A 485 9.54 -9.28 -9.60
C VAL A 485 9.68 -8.54 -10.92
N TRP A 486 10.30 -7.36 -10.90
CA TRP A 486 10.70 -6.63 -12.11
C TRP A 486 11.90 -7.30 -12.76
N THR A 487 11.73 -7.86 -13.96
CA THR A 487 12.82 -8.47 -14.75
C THR A 487 13.65 -7.36 -15.43
N PRO A 488 14.95 -7.23 -15.13
CA PRO A 488 15.83 -6.31 -15.83
C PRO A 488 16.30 -6.87 -17.17
N ILE A 489 16.42 -6.00 -18.17
CA ILE A 489 17.14 -6.23 -19.43
C ILE A 489 18.11 -5.06 -19.61
N ASP A 490 19.41 -5.35 -19.59
CA ASP A 490 20.44 -4.38 -19.93
C ASP A 490 20.46 -4.14 -21.45
N VAL A 491 20.41 -2.86 -21.85
CA VAL A 491 20.36 -2.44 -23.25
C VAL A 491 21.53 -1.50 -23.53
N THR A 492 22.44 -1.97 -24.39
CA THR A 492 23.57 -1.18 -24.88
C THR A 492 23.05 -0.03 -25.76
N PRO A 493 23.52 1.23 -25.58
CA PRO A 493 23.06 2.34 -26.40
C PRO A 493 23.48 2.15 -27.86
N ILE A 494 22.53 2.29 -28.79
CA ILE A 494 22.80 2.30 -30.22
C ILE A 494 23.04 3.73 -30.72
N GLU A 495 23.87 3.89 -31.76
CA GLU A 495 24.06 5.18 -32.42
C GLU A 495 22.78 5.64 -33.11
N GLY A 496 22.31 6.84 -32.77
CA GLY A 496 21.11 7.45 -33.34
C GLY A 496 20.17 8.08 -32.31
N PRO A 497 19.11 8.77 -32.77
CA PRO A 497 18.18 9.49 -31.90
C PRO A 497 17.15 8.60 -31.20
N LEU A 498 17.00 7.33 -31.63
CA LEU A 498 16.01 6.39 -31.12
C LEU A 498 16.71 5.10 -30.67
N GLN A 499 16.32 4.62 -29.51
CA GLN A 499 16.72 3.33 -28.94
C GLN A 499 15.56 2.35 -29.09
N SER A 500 15.84 1.04 -29.16
CA SER A 500 14.79 0.01 -29.21
C SER A 500 15.20 -1.25 -28.45
N GLN A 501 14.21 -1.91 -27.84
CA GLN A 501 14.34 -3.23 -27.22
C GLN A 501 13.10 -4.05 -27.55
N ILE A 502 13.28 -5.33 -27.88
CA ILE A 502 12.18 -6.28 -28.04
C ILE A 502 12.04 -7.10 -26.76
N LEU A 503 10.84 -7.13 -26.20
CA LEU A 503 10.44 -8.12 -25.18
C LEU A 503 9.94 -9.37 -25.91
N TYR A 504 10.33 -10.54 -25.40
CA TYR A 504 9.95 -11.86 -25.93
C TYR A 504 9.37 -12.75 -24.84
N GLU A 505 8.82 -13.91 -25.24
CA GLU A 505 8.17 -14.89 -24.34
C GLU A 505 7.01 -14.30 -23.49
N LEU A 506 6.32 -13.29 -24.02
CA LEU A 506 5.11 -12.76 -23.39
C LEU A 506 3.96 -13.77 -23.50
N ARG A 507 3.06 -13.75 -22.51
CA ARG A 507 1.87 -14.60 -22.47
C ARG A 507 0.70 -13.94 -23.20
N PRO A 508 -0.07 -14.68 -24.03
CA PRO A 508 -1.36 -14.21 -24.55
C PRO A 508 -2.35 -13.98 -23.40
N ALA A 509 -3.28 -13.02 -23.57
CA ALA A 509 -4.27 -12.57 -22.57
C ALA A 509 -3.75 -12.13 -21.15
N THR A 510 -2.43 -12.06 -20.91
CA THR A 510 -1.76 -11.43 -19.74
C THR A 510 -1.33 -9.95 -19.89
N GLN A 511 -1.74 -9.05 -18.98
CA GLN A 511 -1.28 -7.65 -18.93
C GLN A 511 0.13 -7.49 -18.34
N TYR A 512 0.89 -6.50 -18.83
CA TYR A 512 2.25 -6.18 -18.37
C TYR A 512 2.40 -4.72 -17.93
N GLY A 513 3.36 -4.47 -17.03
CA GLY A 513 3.91 -3.15 -16.72
C GLY A 513 5.36 -3.04 -17.18
N VAL A 514 5.76 -1.87 -17.69
CA VAL A 514 7.12 -1.63 -18.24
C VAL A 514 7.60 -0.21 -17.90
N TYR A 515 8.89 -0.06 -17.60
CA TYR A 515 9.59 1.24 -17.60
C TYR A 515 11.07 1.08 -18.00
N VAL A 516 11.73 2.19 -18.33
CA VAL A 516 13.15 2.22 -18.71
C VAL A 516 13.90 3.19 -17.80
N THR A 517 15.10 2.80 -17.39
CA THR A 517 16.02 3.64 -16.61
C THR A 517 17.36 3.76 -17.32
N THR A 518 18.15 4.76 -16.98
CA THR A 518 19.50 4.98 -17.51
C THR A 518 20.55 4.52 -16.51
N TYR A 519 21.54 3.78 -16.97
CA TYR A 519 22.71 3.40 -16.17
C TYR A 519 23.84 4.40 -16.48
N THR A 520 24.27 5.15 -15.47
CA THR A 520 25.18 6.30 -15.66
C THR A 520 26.30 6.37 -14.62
N VAL A 521 27.44 6.97 -14.98
CA VAL A 521 28.61 7.16 -14.11
C VAL A 521 29.10 8.61 -14.13
N LEU A 522 29.32 9.17 -12.94
CA LEU A 522 29.83 10.53 -12.77
C LEU A 522 31.35 10.57 -12.61
N ARG A 523 32.05 11.20 -13.57
CA ARG A 523 33.47 11.60 -13.39
C ARG A 523 33.56 12.93 -12.63
N ARG A 524 34.22 12.94 -11.46
CA ARG A 524 34.53 14.20 -10.73
C ARG A 524 35.56 15.03 -11.50
N GLY A 525 35.16 16.21 -11.98
CA GLY A 525 36.10 17.27 -12.33
C GLY A 525 36.88 17.73 -11.09
N ARG A 526 38.21 17.83 -11.18
CA ARG A 526 39.02 18.50 -10.16
C ARG A 526 38.86 20.00 -10.33
N VAL A 527 38.02 20.64 -9.52
CA VAL A 527 38.15 22.08 -9.29
C VAL A 527 39.43 22.30 -8.49
N HIS A 528 40.53 22.59 -9.17
CA HIS A 528 41.64 23.28 -8.54
C HIS A 528 41.17 24.71 -8.28
N LYS A 529 40.89 25.02 -7.00
CA LYS A 529 40.99 26.40 -6.54
C LYS A 529 42.42 26.86 -6.82
N LYS A 530 42.58 27.84 -7.70
CA LYS A 530 43.71 28.77 -7.62
C LYS A 530 43.37 29.84 -6.59
#